data_AF-A0A838W8C2-F1
#
_entry.id   AF-A0A838W8C2-F1
#
_cell.length_a   1.000
_cell.length_b   1.000
_cell.length_c   1.000
_cell.angle_alpha   90.00
_cell.angle_beta   90.00
_cell.angle_gamma   90.00
#
_symmetry.space_group_name_H-M   'P 1'
#
loop_
_entity.id
_entity.type
_entity.pdbx_description
1 polymer ?
#
loop_
_entity_poly.entity_id
_entity_poly.type
_entity_poly.pdbx_seq_one_letter_code
_entity_poly.pdbx_strand_id
1 'polypeptide(L)'
;MVDRRRAIAVPLLLEAEHSGRDPLSRIAAGLARTSPVATEDADELRENLEKVGLIRRFRAGSGEDDPVPDGIKLVDHLRDEGWEIVPLGGDREGDEFAWFVERVLRELYFQAPNVVATAPGRVIVCAENEHTLAALRGAGVELRPFEASEIVRWGGGPHCLSLPLERDR
;
A
#
# COMPACT_ATOMS: atom_id res chain seq x y z
N MET A 1 18.79 14.64 -11.23
CA MET A 1 18.63 14.34 -9.79
C MET A 1 17.34 13.53 -9.70
N VAL A 2 17.42 12.21 -9.51
CA VAL A 2 16.19 11.42 -9.38
C VAL A 2 15.61 11.77 -8.02
N ASP A 3 14.45 12.39 -8.04
CA ASP A 3 13.69 12.74 -6.84
C ASP A 3 13.50 11.48 -5.97
N ARG A 4 13.81 11.64 -4.68
CA ARG A 4 14.01 10.57 -3.70
C ARG A 4 12.77 10.32 -2.84
N ARG A 5 11.74 11.17 -2.93
CA ARG A 5 10.57 11.13 -2.03
C ARG A 5 9.32 10.64 -2.75
N ARG A 6 9.39 9.42 -3.28
CA ARG A 6 8.22 8.73 -3.84
C ARG A 6 7.93 7.47 -3.07
N ALA A 7 6.67 7.26 -2.74
CA ALA A 7 6.17 6.03 -2.17
C ALA A 7 4.97 5.52 -2.99
N ILE A 8 4.86 4.21 -3.14
CA ILE A 8 3.63 3.57 -3.60
C ILE A 8 2.83 3.15 -2.37
N ALA A 9 1.53 3.42 -2.37
CA ALA A 9 0.66 3.08 -1.26
C ALA A 9 -0.70 2.58 -1.74
N VAL A 10 -1.37 1.78 -0.91
CA VAL A 10 -2.76 1.39 -1.11
C VAL A 10 -3.63 2.62 -0.82
N PRO A 11 -4.30 3.20 -1.83
CA PRO A 11 -5.16 4.35 -1.64
C PRO A 11 -6.41 3.98 -0.86
N LEU A 12 -7.05 4.97 -0.24
CA LEU A 12 -8.28 4.86 0.57
C LEU A 12 -8.17 4.02 1.86
N LEU A 13 -7.11 3.23 2.04
CA LEU A 13 -6.93 2.38 3.22
C LEU A 13 -5.91 2.95 4.21
N LEU A 14 -4.87 3.60 3.70
CA LEU A 14 -3.71 4.05 4.48
C LEU A 14 -3.75 5.54 4.81
N GLU A 15 -4.84 6.23 4.44
CA GLU A 15 -5.12 7.62 4.75
C GLU A 15 -6.14 7.76 5.88
N ALA A 16 -5.92 8.71 6.78
CA ALA A 16 -6.80 8.99 7.90
C ALA A 16 -8.18 9.47 7.45
N GLU A 17 -8.27 10.22 6.35
CA GLU A 17 -9.52 10.73 5.77
C GLU A 17 -10.55 9.63 5.48
N HIS A 18 -10.08 8.45 5.08
CA HIS A 18 -10.94 7.34 4.64
C HIS A 18 -11.14 6.26 5.71
N SER A 19 -10.45 6.36 6.85
CA SER A 19 -10.49 5.36 7.91
C SER A 19 -11.93 5.07 8.38
N GLY A 20 -12.33 3.79 8.35
CA GLY A 20 -13.67 3.33 8.74
C GLY A 20 -14.77 3.58 7.70
N ARG A 21 -14.46 4.26 6.58
CA ARG A 21 -15.37 4.49 5.45
C ARG A 21 -14.81 3.96 4.12
N ASP A 22 -13.59 3.45 4.15
CA ASP A 22 -12.90 2.86 3.02
C ASP A 22 -13.69 1.66 2.45
N PRO A 23 -13.43 1.28 1.18
CA PRO A 23 -14.17 0.19 0.55
C PRO A 23 -14.10 -1.14 1.30
N LEU A 24 -13.00 -1.47 1.99
CA LEU A 24 -12.90 -2.71 2.78
C LEU A 24 -13.78 -2.65 4.02
N SER A 25 -13.77 -1.52 4.75
CA SER A 25 -14.66 -1.30 5.89
C SER A 25 -16.14 -1.38 5.47
N ARG A 26 -16.49 -0.88 4.27
CA ARG A 26 -17.84 -0.98 3.70
C ARG A 26 -18.22 -2.42 3.36
N ILE A 27 -17.28 -3.21 2.83
CA ILE A 27 -17.48 -4.65 2.55
C ILE A 27 -17.72 -5.40 3.86
N ALA A 28 -16.89 -5.17 4.88
CA ALA A 28 -17.04 -5.78 6.21
C ALA A 28 -18.43 -5.49 6.81
N ALA A 29 -18.85 -4.21 6.79
CA ALA A 29 -20.18 -3.81 7.25
C ALA A 29 -21.32 -4.44 6.42
N GLY A 30 -21.11 -4.70 5.12
CA GLY A 30 -22.04 -5.42 4.27
C GLY A 30 -22.20 -6.89 4.67
N LEU A 31 -21.08 -7.58 4.93
CA LEU A 31 -21.06 -8.97 5.35
C LEU A 31 -21.78 -9.17 6.69
N ALA A 32 -21.56 -8.28 7.66
CA ALA A 32 -22.26 -8.27 8.95
C ALA A 32 -23.80 -8.30 8.80
N ARG A 33 -24.33 -7.66 7.76
CA ARG A 33 -25.79 -7.59 7.50
C ARG A 33 -26.35 -8.86 6.87
N THR A 34 -25.51 -9.78 6.39
CA THR A 34 -25.93 -10.97 5.63
C THR A 34 -25.92 -12.27 6.43
N SER A 35 -25.29 -12.32 7.61
CA SER A 35 -25.35 -13.50 8.49
C SER A 35 -25.07 -13.13 9.95
N PRO A 36 -25.90 -13.56 10.93
CA PRO A 36 -25.66 -13.32 12.36
C PRO A 36 -24.36 -13.93 12.90
N VAL A 37 -23.89 -15.03 12.31
CA VAL A 37 -22.63 -15.70 12.68
C VAL A 37 -21.41 -14.84 12.29
N ALA A 38 -21.56 -13.93 11.33
CA ALA A 38 -20.49 -13.08 10.82
C ALA A 38 -20.43 -11.69 11.48
N THR A 39 -21.28 -11.41 12.47
CA THR A 39 -21.42 -10.05 13.02
C THR A 39 -20.25 -9.68 13.94
N GLU A 40 -19.88 -10.55 14.90
CA GLU A 40 -18.74 -10.32 15.79
C GLU A 40 -17.42 -10.24 14.99
N ASP A 41 -17.24 -11.14 14.02
CA ASP A 41 -16.10 -11.15 13.11
C ASP A 41 -16.00 -9.87 12.26
N ALA A 42 -17.15 -9.28 11.88
CA ALA A 42 -17.18 -8.10 11.02
C ALA A 42 -16.91 -6.79 11.77
N ASP A 43 -17.40 -6.66 13.01
CA ASP A 43 -17.08 -5.50 13.85
C ASP A 43 -15.60 -5.50 14.23
N GLU A 44 -15.05 -6.66 14.61
CA GLU A 44 -13.62 -6.82 14.85
C GLU A 44 -12.79 -6.50 13.60
N LEU A 45 -13.22 -7.00 12.43
CA LEU A 45 -12.56 -6.70 11.16
C LEU A 45 -12.55 -5.20 10.87
N ARG A 46 -13.67 -4.49 11.08
CA ARG A 46 -13.75 -3.04 10.90
C ARG A 46 -12.81 -2.30 11.85
N GLU A 47 -12.80 -2.65 13.13
CA GLU A 47 -11.89 -2.05 14.11
C GLU A 47 -10.41 -2.29 13.75
N ASN A 48 -10.10 -3.46 13.19
CA ASN A 48 -8.75 -3.78 12.73
C ASN A 48 -8.37 -2.98 11.48
N LEU A 49 -9.29 -2.83 10.52
CA LEU A 49 -9.09 -2.00 9.33
C LEU A 49 -8.84 -0.52 9.69
N GLU A 50 -9.56 0.01 10.69
CA GLU A 50 -9.33 1.36 11.21
C GLU A 50 -7.92 1.56 11.79
N LYS A 51 -7.25 0.48 12.22
CA LYS A 51 -5.88 0.53 12.75
C LYS A 51 -4.81 0.32 11.68
N VAL A 52 -5.18 -0.16 10.49
CA VAL A 52 -4.23 -0.39 9.40
C VAL A 52 -3.55 0.92 9.01
N GLY A 53 -2.22 0.88 8.84
CA GLY A 53 -1.44 2.05 8.45
C GLY A 53 -1.13 3.02 9.58
N LEU A 54 -1.60 2.79 10.82
CA LEU A 54 -1.12 3.56 11.98
C LEU A 54 0.39 3.34 12.13
N ILE A 55 1.11 4.42 12.40
CA ILE A 55 2.56 4.36 12.56
C ILE A 55 2.99 4.64 14.00
N ARG A 56 4.11 4.03 14.36
CA ARG A 56 4.89 4.37 15.54
C ARG A 56 6.35 4.48 15.11
N ARG A 57 7.04 5.51 15.61
CA ARG A 57 8.42 5.78 15.24
C ARG A 57 9.33 5.59 16.44
N PHE A 58 10.53 5.08 16.15
CA PHE A 58 11.58 4.85 17.11
C PHE A 58 12.88 5.41 16.57
N ARG A 59 13.71 5.95 17.45
CA ARG A 59 15.03 6.47 17.07
C ARG A 59 15.94 5.33 16.64
N ALA A 60 16.53 5.45 15.45
CA ALA A 60 17.51 4.48 14.97
C ALA A 60 18.71 4.36 15.94
N GLY A 61 19.16 3.13 16.20
CA GLY A 61 20.24 2.83 17.14
C GLY A 61 19.76 2.66 18.58
N SER A 62 19.15 3.68 19.19
CA SER A 62 18.70 3.59 20.59
C SER A 62 17.40 2.80 20.77
N GLY A 63 16.53 2.77 19.76
CA GLY A 63 15.19 2.17 19.85
C GLY A 63 14.24 2.94 20.78
N GLU A 64 14.64 4.14 21.23
CA GLU A 64 13.81 5.00 22.06
C GLU A 64 12.59 5.47 21.27
N ASP A 65 11.47 5.65 21.99
CA ASP A 65 10.23 6.18 21.42
C ASP A 65 10.49 7.57 20.84
N ASP A 66 10.09 7.76 19.58
CA ASP A 66 10.19 9.04 18.88
C ASP A 66 8.78 9.42 18.43
N PRO A 67 8.02 10.13 19.30
CA PRO A 67 6.57 10.22 19.17
C PRO A 67 6.15 10.95 17.90
N VAL A 68 5.10 10.41 17.28
CA VAL A 68 4.36 11.01 16.17
C VAL A 68 2.96 11.39 16.66
N PRO A 69 2.23 12.29 15.97
CA PRO A 69 0.85 12.62 16.35
C PRO A 69 -0.01 11.36 16.51
N ASP A 70 -0.85 11.33 17.55
CA ASP A 70 -1.67 10.16 17.83
C ASP A 70 -2.68 9.91 16.70
N GLY A 71 -2.87 8.65 16.33
CA GLY A 71 -3.73 8.25 15.21
C GLY A 71 -3.22 8.61 13.81
N ILE A 72 -1.99 9.12 13.65
CA ILE A 72 -1.44 9.43 12.32
C ILE A 72 -1.24 8.15 11.50
N LYS A 73 -1.66 8.20 10.23
CA LYS A 73 -1.46 7.11 9.29
C LYS A 73 -0.21 7.34 8.44
N LEU A 74 0.35 6.25 7.92
CA LEU A 74 1.60 6.25 7.15
C LEU A 74 1.55 7.21 5.96
N VAL A 75 0.47 7.21 5.18
CA VAL A 75 0.39 8.06 3.98
C VAL A 75 0.32 9.54 4.35
N ASP A 76 -0.44 9.90 5.39
CA ASP A 76 -0.52 11.28 5.87
C ASP A 76 0.84 11.76 6.39
N HIS A 77 1.52 10.92 7.19
CA HIS A 77 2.88 11.22 7.66
C HIS A 77 3.87 11.44 6.50
N LEU A 78 3.84 10.57 5.48
CA LEU A 78 4.70 10.71 4.31
C LEU A 78 4.39 11.99 3.52
N ARG A 79 3.11 12.35 3.37
CA ARG A 79 2.71 13.60 2.71
C ARG A 79 3.19 14.83 3.49
N ASP A 80 3.08 14.83 4.81
CA ASP A 80 3.59 15.90 5.68
C ASP A 80 5.11 16.05 5.57
N GLU A 81 5.83 14.94 5.39
CA GLU A 81 7.26 14.90 5.10
C GLU A 81 7.60 15.26 3.64
N GLY A 82 6.61 15.62 2.82
CA GLY A 82 6.79 16.06 1.43
C GLY A 82 7.06 14.92 0.46
N TRP A 83 6.53 13.72 0.72
CA TRP A 83 6.56 12.61 -0.24
C TRP A 83 5.40 12.67 -1.22
N GLU A 84 5.70 12.37 -2.48
CA GLU A 84 4.72 12.11 -3.50
C GLU A 84 4.25 10.65 -3.39
N ILE A 85 2.94 10.45 -3.32
CA ILE A 85 2.33 9.14 -3.18
C ILE A 85 1.77 8.72 -4.54
N VAL A 86 2.33 7.65 -5.09
CA VAL A 86 1.81 7.00 -6.31
C VAL A 86 0.73 6.01 -5.88
N PRO A 87 -0.52 6.16 -6.35
CA PRO A 87 -1.60 5.26 -5.98
C PRO A 87 -1.40 3.88 -6.62
N LEU A 88 -1.50 2.83 -5.81
CA LEU A 88 -1.68 1.48 -6.31
C LEU A 88 -2.98 1.39 -7.12
N GLY A 89 -2.95 0.73 -8.28
CA GLY A 89 -4.10 0.65 -9.20
C GLY A 89 -4.26 1.87 -10.11
N GLY A 90 -3.31 2.82 -10.05
CA GLY A 90 -3.26 4.01 -10.89
C GLY A 90 -4.21 5.12 -10.48
N ASP A 91 -4.46 6.07 -11.37
CA ASP A 91 -5.35 7.20 -11.09
C ASP A 91 -6.79 6.73 -10.86
N ARG A 92 -7.49 7.45 -9.98
CA ARG A 92 -8.90 7.19 -9.67
C ARG A 92 -9.77 7.60 -10.85
N GLU A 93 -10.52 6.64 -11.38
CA GLU A 93 -11.46 6.83 -12.50
C GLU A 93 -12.84 6.29 -12.14
N GLY A 94 -13.90 7.07 -12.42
CA GLY A 94 -15.27 6.61 -12.26
C GLY A 94 -15.73 6.44 -10.80
N ASP A 95 -16.52 5.39 -10.54
CA ASP A 95 -17.01 5.07 -9.20
C ASP A 95 -15.86 4.58 -8.31
N GLU A 96 -15.69 5.20 -7.15
CA GLU A 96 -14.57 4.93 -6.25
C GLU A 96 -14.55 3.50 -5.73
N PHE A 97 -15.72 2.94 -5.41
CA PHE A 97 -15.81 1.59 -4.88
C PHE A 97 -15.50 0.56 -5.96
N ALA A 98 -16.08 0.72 -7.15
CA ALA A 98 -15.79 -0.14 -8.29
C ALA A 98 -14.31 -0.07 -8.68
N TRP A 99 -13.74 1.13 -8.80
CA TRP A 99 -12.32 1.33 -9.08
C TRP A 99 -11.42 0.63 -8.06
N PHE A 100 -11.73 0.77 -6.77
CA PHE A 100 -10.95 0.13 -5.72
C PHE A 100 -11.03 -1.39 -5.81
N VAL A 101 -12.21 -1.96 -5.99
CA VAL A 101 -12.37 -3.42 -6.05
C VAL A 101 -11.75 -4.01 -7.32
N GLU A 102 -11.97 -3.38 -8.47
CA GLU A 102 -11.57 -3.92 -9.78
C GLU A 102 -10.08 -3.72 -10.08
N ARG A 103 -9.49 -2.60 -9.63
CA ARG A 103 -8.08 -2.28 -9.87
C ARG A 103 -7.24 -2.44 -8.62
N VAL A 104 -7.55 -1.69 -7.57
CA VAL A 104 -6.69 -1.58 -6.38
C VAL A 104 -6.56 -2.92 -5.65
N LEU A 105 -7.66 -3.55 -5.27
CA LEU A 105 -7.64 -4.84 -4.59
C LEU A 105 -7.07 -5.95 -5.46
N ARG A 106 -7.36 -5.92 -6.77
CA ARG A 106 -6.78 -6.85 -7.72
C ARG A 106 -5.25 -6.74 -7.72
N GLU A 107 -4.70 -5.55 -7.95
CA GLU A 107 -3.24 -5.38 -8.02
C GLU A 107 -2.55 -5.53 -6.65
N LEU A 108 -3.27 -5.24 -5.55
CA LEU A 108 -2.80 -5.56 -4.20
C LEU A 108 -2.66 -7.07 -4.01
N TYR A 109 -3.62 -7.87 -4.47
CA TYR A 109 -3.52 -9.33 -4.48
C TYR A 109 -2.30 -9.79 -5.29
N PHE A 110 -2.05 -9.15 -6.44
CA PHE A 110 -0.88 -9.39 -7.29
C PHE A 110 0.43 -8.74 -6.80
N GLN A 111 0.50 -8.38 -5.52
CA GLN A 111 1.71 -7.88 -4.85
C GLN A 111 2.32 -6.63 -5.50
N ALA A 112 1.51 -5.77 -6.13
CA ALA A 112 1.96 -4.54 -6.77
C ALA A 112 2.82 -3.60 -5.89
N PRO A 113 2.55 -3.39 -4.58
CA PRO A 113 3.36 -2.49 -3.77
C PRO A 113 4.65 -3.17 -3.27
N ASN A 114 4.81 -4.46 -3.52
CA ASN A 114 5.95 -5.26 -3.05
C ASN A 114 7.19 -5.06 -3.93
N VAL A 115 7.61 -3.82 -4.11
CA VAL A 115 8.68 -3.44 -5.04
C VAL A 115 10.04 -3.42 -4.34
N VAL A 116 11.12 -3.72 -5.06
CA VAL A 116 12.49 -3.51 -4.55
C VAL A 116 13.20 -2.45 -5.37
N ALA A 117 13.63 -1.38 -4.70
CA ALA A 117 14.44 -0.34 -5.32
C ALA A 117 15.89 -0.82 -5.49
N THR A 118 16.39 -0.79 -6.72
CA THR A 118 17.79 -1.14 -7.05
C THR A 118 18.69 0.10 -7.09
N ALA A 119 18.09 1.27 -7.37
CA ALA A 119 18.70 2.59 -7.27
C ALA A 119 17.57 3.62 -7.06
N PRO A 120 17.86 4.89 -6.71
CA PRO A 120 16.84 5.93 -6.66
C PRO A 120 16.03 6.00 -7.96
N GLY A 121 14.71 5.85 -7.85
CA GLY A 121 13.75 5.81 -8.96
C GLY A 121 13.91 4.63 -9.93
N ARG A 122 14.60 3.55 -9.55
CA ARG A 122 14.65 2.30 -10.31
C ARG A 122 14.18 1.14 -9.45
N VAL A 123 13.18 0.39 -9.92
CA VAL A 123 12.55 -0.68 -9.15
C VAL A 123 12.35 -1.95 -9.96
N ILE A 124 12.44 -3.10 -9.30
CA ILE A 124 11.96 -4.39 -9.81
C ILE A 124 10.53 -4.58 -9.31
N VAL A 125 9.65 -5.03 -10.21
CA VAL A 125 8.18 -5.12 -10.00
C VAL A 125 7.62 -6.41 -10.59
N CYS A 126 6.49 -6.90 -10.08
CA CYS A 126 5.70 -7.96 -10.72
C CYS A 126 5.02 -7.42 -11.98
N ALA A 127 5.09 -8.13 -13.11
CA ALA A 127 4.64 -7.65 -14.42
C ALA A 127 3.11 -7.52 -14.56
N GLU A 128 2.32 -8.20 -13.73
CA GLU A 128 0.87 -8.39 -13.87
C GLU A 128 0.01 -7.17 -13.43
N ASN A 129 0.66 -6.09 -12.98
CA ASN A 129 0.03 -4.93 -12.34
C ASN A 129 -0.03 -3.69 -13.26
N GLU A 130 -0.66 -3.84 -14.42
CA GLU A 130 -0.66 -2.85 -15.51
C GLU A 130 -0.89 -1.40 -15.06
N HIS A 131 -1.90 -1.16 -14.21
CA HIS A 131 -2.29 0.19 -13.80
C HIS A 131 -1.25 0.82 -12.86
N THR A 132 -0.78 0.07 -11.87
CA THR A 132 0.31 0.50 -11.00
C THR A 132 1.59 0.77 -11.79
N LEU A 133 1.96 -0.11 -12.73
CA LEU A 133 3.15 0.09 -13.55
C LEU A 133 3.01 1.33 -14.44
N ALA A 134 1.83 1.62 -14.98
CA ALA A 134 1.57 2.84 -15.74
C ALA A 134 1.75 4.09 -14.86
N ALA A 135 1.19 4.09 -13.64
CA ALA A 135 1.31 5.21 -12.71
C ALA A 135 2.76 5.44 -12.24
N LEU A 136 3.50 4.38 -11.93
CA LEU A 136 4.92 4.48 -11.58
C LEU A 136 5.76 5.03 -12.74
N ARG A 137 5.49 4.61 -13.99
CA ARG A 137 6.16 5.19 -15.17
C ARG A 137 5.80 6.67 -15.35
N GLY A 138 4.53 7.03 -15.16
CA GLY A 138 4.06 8.41 -15.19
C GLY A 138 4.75 9.29 -14.14
N ALA A 139 5.04 8.72 -12.97
CA ALA A 139 5.83 9.35 -11.91
C ALA A 139 7.36 9.33 -12.16
N GLY A 140 7.80 8.93 -13.35
CA GLY A 140 9.22 8.93 -13.75
C GLY A 140 10.06 7.81 -13.14
N VAL A 141 9.44 6.72 -12.66
CA VAL A 141 10.14 5.55 -12.12
C VAL A 141 10.53 4.60 -13.25
N GLU A 142 11.80 4.20 -13.30
CA GLU A 142 12.29 3.15 -14.20
C GLU A 142 11.91 1.78 -13.66
N LEU A 143 11.18 1.00 -14.45
CA LEU A 143 10.68 -0.31 -14.05
C LEU A 143 11.46 -1.45 -14.70
N ARG A 144 11.75 -2.48 -13.91
CA ARG A 144 12.27 -3.77 -14.33
C ARG A 144 11.24 -4.86 -13.98
N PRO A 145 10.21 -5.05 -14.84
CA PRO A 145 9.19 -6.06 -14.60
C PRO A 145 9.76 -7.47 -14.77
N PHE A 146 9.23 -8.43 -14.00
CA PHE A 146 9.44 -9.86 -14.22
C PHE A 146 8.12 -10.62 -14.04
N GLU A 147 7.99 -11.76 -14.70
CA GLU A 147 6.83 -12.65 -14.57
C GLU A 147 6.82 -13.28 -13.17
N ALA A 148 5.78 -12.96 -12.38
CA ALA A 148 5.70 -13.33 -10.97
C ALA A 148 4.50 -14.23 -10.66
N SER A 149 3.73 -14.63 -11.68
CA SER A 149 2.47 -15.39 -11.55
C SER A 149 2.52 -16.55 -10.56
N GLU A 150 3.60 -17.33 -10.55
CA GLU A 150 3.74 -18.48 -9.65
C GLU A 150 4.17 -18.09 -8.23
N ILE A 151 4.88 -16.98 -8.07
CA ILE A 151 5.32 -16.46 -6.76
C ILE A 151 4.17 -15.76 -6.05
N VAL A 152 3.41 -14.95 -6.80
CA VAL A 152 2.26 -14.18 -6.30
C VAL A 152 1.19 -15.10 -5.70
N ARG A 153 1.00 -16.32 -6.24
CA ARG A 153 0.10 -17.32 -5.66
C ARG A 153 0.42 -17.66 -4.20
N TRP A 154 1.67 -17.45 -3.78
CA TRP A 154 2.14 -17.63 -2.41
C TRP A 154 2.25 -16.32 -1.63
N GLY A 155 1.73 -15.21 -2.16
CA GLY A 155 1.74 -13.89 -1.51
C GLY A 155 3.10 -13.20 -1.52
N GLY A 156 4.02 -13.60 -2.41
CA GLY A 156 5.37 -13.03 -2.50
C GLY A 156 5.56 -12.05 -3.65
N GLY A 157 6.44 -11.07 -3.45
CA GLY A 157 6.91 -10.15 -4.50
C GLY A 157 8.40 -9.81 -4.32
N PRO A 158 8.96 -8.96 -5.20
CA PRO A 158 10.40 -8.69 -5.23
C PRO A 158 11.01 -8.23 -3.90
N HIS A 159 10.30 -7.42 -3.08
CA HIS A 159 10.80 -7.04 -1.76
C HIS A 159 10.95 -8.26 -0.83
N CYS A 160 9.93 -9.11 -0.76
CA CYS A 160 9.95 -10.33 0.07
C CYS A 160 11.02 -11.35 -0.34
N LEU A 161 11.43 -11.34 -1.61
CA LEU A 161 12.45 -12.25 -2.15
C LEU A 161 13.89 -11.72 -1.99
N SER A 162 14.05 -10.56 -1.33
CA SER A 162 15.32 -9.85 -1.26
C SER A 162 15.75 -9.59 0.18
N LEU A 163 17.05 -9.67 0.40
CA LEU A 163 17.70 -9.25 1.65
C LEU A 163 18.93 -8.40 1.26
N PRO A 164 18.79 -7.07 1.13
CA PRO A 164 19.90 -6.21 0.78
C PRO A 164 21.01 -6.29 1.84
N LEU A 165 22.22 -6.70 1.44
CA LEU A 165 23.39 -6.75 2.32
C LEU A 165 24.10 -5.40 2.41
N GLU A 166 24.14 -4.68 1.29
CA GLU A 166 24.79 -3.38 1.16
C GLU A 166 24.02 -2.50 0.17
N ARG A 167 23.97 -1.19 0.43
CA ARG A 167 23.44 -0.16 -0.46
C ARG A 167 24.35 1.08 -0.40
N ASP A 168 24.52 1.73 -1.54
CA ASP A 168 25.21 3.02 -1.61
C ASP A 168 24.49 4.07 -0.74
N ARG A 169 25.26 4.96 -0.10
CA ARG A 169 24.74 6.03 0.76
C ARG A 169 24.24 7.24 -0.02
#